data_AF-A0A931ASX8-F1
#
_entry.id   AF-A0A931ASX8-F1
#
_cell.length_a   1.000
_cell.length_b   1.000
_cell.length_c   1.000
_cell.angle_alpha   90.00
_cell.angle_beta   90.00
_cell.angle_gamma   90.00
#
_symmetry.space_group_name_H-M   'P 1'
#
loop_
_entity.id
_entity.type
_entity.pdbx_description
1 polymer ?
#
loop_
_entity_poly.entity_id
_entity_poly.type
_entity_poly.pdbx_seq_one_letter_code
_entity_poly.pdbx_strand_id
1 'polypeptide(L)'
;MKSTGIVRNIDDLGRVVLPIELRKTLGLEIKDPMEFYSDGDRLILQKYNTGCHLCGDYKTHKLFKDKLVCKSCIEDLKNIK
;
A
#
# COMPACT_ATOMS: atom_id res chain seq x y z
N MET A 1 7.93 -6.55 -12.39
CA MET A 1 6.52 -6.18 -12.65
C MET A 1 5.80 -7.39 -13.22
N LYS A 2 4.61 -7.72 -12.73
CA LYS A 2 3.75 -8.76 -13.35
C LYS A 2 2.71 -8.05 -14.21
N SER A 3 2.63 -8.43 -15.49
CA SER A 3 1.58 -7.92 -16.38
C SER A 3 0.29 -8.69 -16.13
N THR A 4 -0.80 -7.97 -15.89
CA THR A 4 -2.15 -8.56 -15.74
C THR A 4 -2.87 -8.67 -17.08
N GLY A 5 -2.40 -7.96 -18.12
CA GLY A 5 -3.06 -7.92 -19.43
C GLY A 5 -4.43 -7.23 -19.45
N ILE A 6 -4.85 -6.63 -18.34
CA ILE A 6 -6.17 -6.01 -18.21
C ILE A 6 -6.11 -4.56 -18.68
N VAL A 7 -6.95 -4.21 -19.65
CA VAL A 7 -7.09 -2.84 -20.17
C VAL A 7 -8.44 -2.28 -19.73
N ARG A 8 -8.45 -1.03 -19.25
CA ARG A 8 -9.66 -0.29 -18.89
C ARG A 8 -9.58 1.14 -19.38
N ASN A 9 -10.71 1.63 -19.89
CA ASN A 9 -10.85 3.04 -20.24
C ASN A 9 -11.00 3.88 -18.97
N ILE A 10 -10.54 5.12 -19.07
CA ILE A 10 -10.78 6.15 -18.08
C ILE A 10 -12.22 6.65 -18.29
N ASP A 11 -12.96 6.89 -17.22
CA ASP A 11 -14.30 7.49 -17.33
C ASP A 11 -14.24 9.01 -17.57
N ASP A 12 -15.40 9.63 -17.76
CA ASP A 12 -15.50 11.07 -18.07
C ASP A 12 -14.94 12.00 -16.97
N LEU A 13 -14.70 11.46 -15.76
CA LEU A 13 -14.17 12.19 -14.62
C LEU A 13 -12.69 11.88 -14.35
N GLY A 14 -12.04 11.08 -15.19
CA GLY A 14 -10.64 10.72 -15.00
C GLY A 14 -10.41 9.51 -14.08
N ARG A 15 -11.45 8.75 -13.72
CA ARG A 15 -11.32 7.60 -12.80
C ARG A 15 -11.07 6.31 -13.57
N VAL A 16 -10.29 5.41 -12.96
CA VAL A 16 -10.06 4.05 -13.46
C VAL A 16 -10.64 3.05 -12.47
N VAL A 17 -11.45 2.11 -12.97
CA VAL A 17 -12.05 1.06 -12.14
C VAL A 17 -11.08 -0.11 -12.00
N LEU A 18 -10.75 -0.47 -10.75
CA LEU A 18 -9.98 -1.67 -10.43
C LEU A 18 -10.88 -2.93 -10.51
N PRO A 19 -10.52 -3.93 -11.34
CA PRO A 19 -11.18 -5.23 -11.38
C PRO A 19 -11.30 -5.86 -10.00
N ILE A 20 -12.40 -6.60 -9.76
CA ILE A 20 -12.64 -7.26 -8.48
C ILE A 20 -11.54 -8.27 -8.10
N GLU A 21 -10.96 -8.93 -9.10
CA GLU A 21 -9.86 -9.89 -8.92
C GLU A 21 -8.63 -9.21 -8.32
N LEU A 22 -8.21 -8.08 -8.89
CA LEU A 22 -7.06 -7.33 -8.37
C LEU A 22 -7.31 -6.79 -6.97
N ARG A 23 -8.54 -6.34 -6.67
CA ARG A 23 -8.91 -5.92 -5.31
C ARG A 23 -8.76 -7.05 -4.30
N LYS A 24 -9.24 -8.26 -4.63
CA LYS A 24 -9.08 -9.45 -3.77
C LYS A 24 -7.62 -9.86 -3.61
N THR A 25 -6.85 -9.90 -4.69
CA THR A 25 -5.43 -10.29 -4.64
C THR A 25 -4.58 -9.29 -3.84
N LEU A 26 -4.89 -7.99 -3.92
CA LEU A 26 -4.18 -6.94 -3.21
C LEU A 26 -4.75 -6.66 -1.81
N GLY A 27 -5.85 -7.32 -1.42
CA GLY A 27 -6.54 -7.06 -0.16
C GLY A 27 -6.99 -5.60 -0.02
N LEU A 28 -7.57 -5.05 -1.09
CA LEU A 28 -8.10 -3.69 -1.13
C LEU A 28 -9.60 -3.70 -0.84
N GLU A 29 -9.98 -3.00 0.22
CA GLU A 29 -11.37 -2.80 0.60
C GLU A 29 -11.93 -1.48 0.07
N ILE A 30 -13.26 -1.33 0.12
CA ILE A 30 -13.92 -0.09 -0.27
C ILE A 30 -13.45 1.04 0.66
N LYS A 31 -13.02 2.17 0.09
CA LYS A 31 -12.43 3.34 0.77
C LYS A 31 -11.01 3.13 1.32
N ASP A 32 -10.33 2.04 0.98
CA ASP A 32 -8.90 1.92 1.31
C ASP A 32 -8.10 3.05 0.65
N PRO A 33 -7.21 3.74 1.41
CA PRO A 33 -6.39 4.79 0.86
C PRO A 33 -5.29 4.18 -0.05
N MET A 34 -5.04 4.86 -1.17
CA MET A 34 -4.03 4.48 -2.15
C MET A 34 -3.11 5.66 -2.38
N GLU A 35 -1.83 5.35 -2.55
CA GLU A 35 -0.79 6.31 -2.86
C GLU A 35 -0.42 6.22 -4.34
N PHE A 36 -0.22 7.39 -4.95
CA PHE A 36 0.10 7.54 -6.36
C PHE A 36 1.58 7.91 -6.49
N TYR A 37 2.29 7.15 -7.31
CA TYR A 37 3.69 7.39 -7.65
C TYR A 37 3.80 7.56 -9.17
N SER A 38 4.66 8.48 -9.60
CA SER A 38 5.04 8.64 -11.00
C SER A 38 6.48 8.18 -11.23
N ASP A 39 6.68 7.40 -12.29
CA ASP A 39 8.00 6.96 -12.75
C ASP A 39 8.04 7.07 -14.28
N GLY A 40 8.58 8.20 -14.77
CA GLY A 40 8.57 8.53 -16.20
C GLY A 40 7.16 8.63 -16.77
N ASP A 41 6.83 7.74 -17.71
CA ASP A 41 5.53 7.61 -18.37
C ASP A 41 4.57 6.65 -17.64
N ARG A 42 4.97 6.12 -16.48
CA ARG A 42 4.21 5.13 -15.72
C ARG A 42 3.58 5.75 -14.49
N LEU A 43 2.34 5.36 -14.22
CA LEU A 43 1.67 5.58 -12.95
C LEU A 43 1.69 4.28 -12.14
N ILE A 44 2.17 4.36 -10.90
CA ILE A 44 2.25 3.23 -9.97
C ILE A 44 1.30 3.53 -8.81
N LEU A 45 0.43 2.56 -8.51
CA LEU A 45 -0.51 2.61 -7.39
C LEU A 45 -0.05 1.66 -6.29
N GLN A 46 0.03 2.15 -5.06
CA GLN A 46 0.41 1.36 -3.89
C GLN A 46 -0.59 1.57 -2.74
N LYS A 47 -0.81 0.53 -1.92
CA LYS A 47 -1.65 0.66 -0.72
C LYS A 47 -1.00 1.66 0.23
N TYR A 48 -1.74 2.69 0.62
CA TYR A 48 -1.23 3.70 1.54
C TYR A 48 -1.21 3.13 2.95
N ASN A 49 -0.01 2.92 3.48
CA ASN A 49 0.19 2.44 4.84
C ASN A 49 0.86 3.54 5.67
N THR A 50 0.11 4.15 6.57
CA THR A 50 0.61 5.15 7.55
C THR A 50 0.94 4.55 8.90
N GLY A 51 0.81 3.23 9.04
CA GLY A 51 0.93 2.53 10.31
C GLY A 51 2.18 1.65 10.39
N CYS A 52 2.53 1.29 11.62
CA CYS A 52 3.50 0.23 11.88
C CYS A 52 3.03 -1.07 11.24
N HIS A 53 3.87 -1.72 10.45
CA HIS A 53 3.57 -3.01 9.81
C HIS A 53 3.24 -4.13 10.80
N LEU A 54 3.65 -3.99 12.07
CA LEU A 54 3.45 -5.00 13.11
C LEU A 54 2.17 -4.77 13.93
N CYS A 55 1.87 -3.53 14.31
CA CYS A 55 0.74 -3.22 15.19
C CYS A 55 -0.32 -2.30 14.60
N GLY A 56 -0.11 -1.74 13.40
CA GLY A 56 -1.03 -0.81 12.76
C GLY A 56 -1.11 0.58 13.39
N ASP A 57 -0.37 0.85 14.47
CA ASP A 57 -0.39 2.16 15.15
C ASP A 57 0.20 3.25 14.24
N TYR A 58 -0.33 4.48 14.33
CA TYR A 58 0.05 5.66 13.53
C TYR A 58 1.15 6.51 14.20
N LYS A 59 1.72 6.06 15.31
CA LYS A 59 2.80 6.75 16.04
C LYS A 59 4.14 6.66 15.31
N THR A 60 4.94 7.74 15.40
CA THR A 60 6.32 7.90 14.89
C THR A 60 6.98 6.59 14.43
N HIS A 61 6.97 6.36 13.12
CA HIS A 61 7.55 5.18 12.51
C HIS A 61 8.97 5.43 12.05
N LYS A 62 9.78 4.37 12.06
CA LYS A 62 11.04 4.32 11.32
C LYS A 62 10.91 3.33 10.18
N LEU A 63 11.52 3.66 9.04
CA LEU A 63 11.68 2.71 7.95
C LEU A 63 12.70 1.64 8.37
N PHE A 64 12.29 0.38 8.35
CA PHE A 64 13.17 -0.77 8.57
C PHE A 64 12.92 -1.82 7.49
N LYS A 65 13.91 -2.05 6.60
CA LYS A 65 13.80 -2.97 5.45
C LYS A 65 12.49 -2.76 4.67
N ASP A 66 12.24 -1.50 4.28
CA ASP A 66 11.05 -1.06 3.52
C ASP A 66 9.70 -1.26 4.23
N LYS A 67 9.72 -1.47 5.55
CA LYS A 67 8.53 -1.53 6.40
C LYS A 67 8.56 -0.42 7.42
N LEU A 68 7.45 0.32 7.56
CA LEU A 68 7.28 1.27 8.65
C LEU A 68 7.09 0.49 9.95
N VAL A 69 7.91 0.72 10.96
CA VAL A 69 7.79 0.09 12.28
C VAL A 69 7.83 1.17 13.35
N CYS A 70 6.86 1.17 14.26
CA CYS A 70 6.85 2.11 15.38
C CYS A 70 7.89 1.73 16.44
N LYS A 71 8.28 2.70 17.27
CA LYS A 71 9.29 2.49 18.32
C LYS A 71 8.91 1.36 19.29
N SER A 72 7.64 1.24 19.66
CA SER A 72 7.19 0.19 20.60
C SER A 72 7.40 -1.21 20.04
N CYS A 73 7.05 -1.46 18.77
CA CYS A 73 7.29 -2.77 18.17
C CYS A 73 8.77 -3.09 18.00
N ILE A 74 9.64 -2.07 17.82
CA ILE A 74 11.09 -2.27 17.82
C ILE A 74 11.59 -2.68 19.21
N GLU A 75 11.03 -2.09 20.27
CA GLU A 75 11.36 -2.46 21.65
C GLU A 75 10.88 -3.87 21.99
N ASP A 76 9.65 -4.22 21.59
CA ASP A 76 9.11 -5.58 21.76
C ASP A 76 9.99 -6.61 21.05
N LEU A 77 10.44 -6.32 19.83
CA LEU A 77 11.36 -7.20 19.08
C LEU A 77 12.73 -7.37 19.75
N LYS A 78 13.23 -6.35 20.47
CA LYS A 78 14.47 -6.48 21.24
C LYS A 78 14.30 -7.33 22.50
N ASN A 79 13.08 -7.43 23.02
CA ASN A 79 12.74 -8.20 24.20
C ASN A 79 12.39 -9.66 23.91
N ILE A 80 12.22 -10.03 22.64
CA ILE A 80 12.16 -11.43 22.21
C ILE A 80 13.59 -11.97 22.19
N LYS A 81 13.99 -12.57 23.32
CA LYS A 81 15.18 -13.44 23.39
C LYS A 81 14.89 -14.78 22.73
#